data_AF-A0A1T4ZNG0-F1
#
_entry.id   AF-A0A1T4ZNG0-F1
#
_cell.length_a   1.000
_cell.length_b   1.000
_cell.length_c   1.000
_cell.angle_alpha   90.00
_cell.angle_beta   90.00
_cell.angle_gamma   90.00
#
_symmetry.space_group_name_H-M   'P 1'
#
loop_
_entity.id
_entity.type
_entity.pdbx_description
1 polymer ?
#
loop_
_entity_poly.entity_id
_entity_poly.type
_entity_poly.pdbx_seq_one_letter_code
_entity_poly.pdbx_strand_id
1 'polypeptide(L)'
;MLNSLSTLTAKLEREQLLKLAENYRQKGYEIFLHPNLEDLPDFLKNYRPDLIVRRGEESVVIEVKSRASLNSYSDQYLQNLAQAVEKHPGWRFEFVMINPEDITYSPKSEGSLQKHDIESQLQVVKQLTTQHLDSAMLYCWSLVEATLRLITEKEKLSLQRLDPLYLVKQLATEGVISQSEYRLLMDAISFRNPIAHGFKTTQLTQNFVYELIEITEKFLKDLNTSDELMN
;
A
#
# COMPACT_ATOMS: atom_id res chain seq x y z
N MET A 1 -7.96 -12.32 -23.14
CA MET A 1 -7.26 -11.89 -21.91
C MET A 1 -7.71 -10.54 -21.35
N LEU A 2 -8.43 -9.69 -22.09
CA LEU A 2 -8.91 -8.39 -21.57
C LEU A 2 -10.03 -8.49 -20.51
N ASN A 3 -10.90 -9.50 -20.59
CA ASN A 3 -12.03 -9.67 -19.63
C ASN A 3 -11.60 -10.07 -18.20
N SER A 4 -10.46 -10.73 -18.02
CA SER A 4 -10.03 -11.18 -16.69
C SER A 4 -9.47 -10.02 -15.84
N LEU A 5 -8.80 -9.06 -16.47
CA LEU A 5 -8.21 -7.90 -15.81
C LEU A 5 -9.29 -6.90 -15.34
N SER A 6 -10.31 -6.65 -16.17
CA SER A 6 -11.45 -5.79 -15.79
C SER A 6 -12.26 -6.38 -14.63
N THR A 7 -12.48 -7.69 -14.64
CA THR A 7 -13.22 -8.40 -13.58
C THR A 7 -12.46 -8.38 -12.25
N LEU A 8 -11.14 -8.57 -12.29
CA LEU A 8 -10.29 -8.48 -11.10
C LEU A 8 -10.30 -7.07 -10.51
N THR A 9 -10.19 -6.06 -11.37
CA THR A 9 -10.18 -4.66 -10.98
C THR A 9 -11.49 -4.26 -10.29
N ALA A 10 -12.64 -4.58 -10.90
CA ALA A 10 -13.94 -4.31 -10.31
C ALA A 10 -14.16 -5.05 -8.97
N LYS A 11 -13.62 -6.27 -8.84
CA LYS A 11 -13.65 -7.01 -7.58
C LYS A 11 -12.86 -6.28 -6.48
N LEU A 12 -11.67 -5.78 -6.79
CA LEU A 12 -10.82 -5.06 -5.83
C LEU A 12 -11.45 -3.72 -5.41
N GLU A 13 -12.05 -2.97 -6.35
CA GLU A 13 -12.79 -1.73 -6.05
C GLU A 13 -13.93 -2.01 -5.07
N ARG A 14 -14.70 -3.07 -5.33
CA ARG A 14 -15.79 -3.50 -4.46
C ARG A 14 -15.29 -3.92 -3.06
N GLU A 15 -14.21 -4.68 -2.96
CA GLU A 15 -13.65 -5.10 -1.67
C GLU A 15 -13.18 -3.90 -0.86
N GLN A 16 -12.52 -2.92 -1.49
CA GLN A 16 -12.10 -1.69 -0.83
C GLN A 16 -13.29 -0.84 -0.38
N LEU A 17 -14.33 -0.74 -1.21
CA LEU A 17 -15.56 -0.03 -0.87
C LEU A 17 -16.24 -0.61 0.37
N LEU A 18 -16.30 -1.94 0.48
CA LEU A 18 -16.86 -2.63 1.65
C LEU A 18 -16.02 -2.39 2.92
N LYS A 19 -14.70 -2.41 2.82
CA LYS A 19 -13.80 -2.07 3.94
C LYS A 19 -14.00 -0.65 4.43
N LEU A 20 -14.11 0.32 3.51
CA LEU A 20 -14.36 1.72 3.85
C LEU A 20 -15.71 1.89 4.54
N ALA A 21 -16.76 1.26 4.02
CA ALA A 21 -18.08 1.28 4.61
C ALA A 21 -18.06 0.77 6.07
N GLU A 22 -17.34 -0.32 6.34
CA GLU A 22 -17.22 -0.86 7.70
C GLU A 22 -16.43 0.07 8.63
N ASN A 23 -15.33 0.66 8.16
CA ASN A 23 -14.56 1.65 8.92
C ASN A 23 -15.41 2.87 9.30
N TYR A 24 -16.26 3.35 8.40
CA TYR A 24 -17.17 4.46 8.67
C TYR A 24 -18.29 4.05 9.63
N ARG A 25 -18.81 2.82 9.51
CA ARG A 25 -19.81 2.28 10.44
C ARG A 25 -19.28 2.25 11.88
N GLN A 26 -18.05 1.78 12.06
CA GLN A 26 -17.36 1.76 13.37
C GLN A 26 -17.15 3.17 13.96
N LYS A 27 -17.07 4.19 13.10
CA LYS A 27 -16.98 5.61 13.50
C LYS A 27 -18.36 6.26 13.77
N GLY A 28 -19.43 5.46 13.74
CA GLY A 28 -20.79 5.90 14.01
C GLY A 28 -21.50 6.57 12.84
N TYR A 29 -21.06 6.33 11.60
CA TYR A 29 -21.77 6.82 10.41
C TYR A 29 -22.83 5.81 9.96
N GLU A 30 -23.94 6.35 9.46
CA GLU A 30 -24.90 5.63 8.63
C GLU A 30 -24.33 5.43 7.23
N ILE A 31 -24.56 4.24 6.66
CA ILE A 31 -23.90 3.77 5.42
C ILE A 31 -24.93 3.56 4.32
N PHE A 32 -24.72 4.23 3.19
CA PHE A 32 -25.52 4.08 1.97
C PHE A 32 -24.61 3.61 0.84
N LEU A 33 -24.53 2.29 0.65
CA LEU A 33 -23.76 1.67 -0.44
C LEU A 33 -24.58 1.68 -1.73
N HIS A 34 -24.00 2.21 -2.82
CA HIS A 34 -24.66 2.38 -4.12
C HIS A 34 -26.11 2.91 -3.98
N PRO A 35 -26.30 4.10 -3.37
CA PRO A 35 -27.62 4.64 -3.07
C PRO A 35 -28.49 4.75 -4.32
N ASN A 36 -29.78 4.50 -4.15
CA ASN A 36 -30.75 4.74 -5.22
C ASN A 36 -30.98 6.25 -5.37
N LEU A 37 -31.43 6.66 -6.56
CA LEU A 37 -31.69 8.09 -6.84
C LEU A 37 -32.71 8.72 -5.90
N GLU A 38 -33.61 7.91 -5.35
CA GLU A 38 -34.65 8.34 -4.41
C GLU A 38 -34.09 8.68 -3.02
N ASP A 39 -32.95 8.08 -2.65
CA ASP A 39 -32.27 8.29 -1.36
C ASP A 39 -31.29 9.47 -1.40
N LEU A 40 -31.06 10.02 -2.60
CA LEU A 40 -30.11 11.09 -2.85
C LEU A 40 -30.74 12.47 -2.68
N PRO A 41 -30.01 13.43 -2.06
CA PRO A 41 -30.43 14.82 -2.07
C PRO A 41 -30.45 15.37 -3.51
N ASP A 42 -31.24 16.42 -3.74
CA ASP A 42 -31.48 16.95 -5.09
C ASP A 42 -30.21 17.25 -5.88
N PHE A 43 -29.17 17.79 -5.23
CA PHE A 43 -27.91 18.13 -5.87
C PHE A 43 -27.09 16.89 -6.33
N LEU A 44 -27.39 15.70 -5.80
CA LEU A 44 -26.77 14.43 -6.17
C LEU A 44 -27.59 13.58 -7.14
N LYS A 45 -28.83 13.96 -7.49
CA LYS A 45 -29.72 13.14 -8.34
C LYS A 45 -29.18 12.83 -9.74
N ASN A 46 -28.21 13.60 -10.22
CA ASN A 46 -27.55 13.36 -11.52
C ASN A 46 -26.31 12.46 -11.41
N TYR A 47 -25.99 11.97 -10.21
CA TYR A 47 -24.81 11.18 -9.93
C TYR A 47 -25.18 9.80 -9.39
N ARG A 48 -24.22 8.87 -9.45
CA ARG A 48 -24.35 7.49 -8.97
C ARG A 48 -23.15 7.18 -8.09
N PRO A 49 -23.04 7.79 -6.90
CA PRO A 49 -21.88 7.59 -6.05
C PRO A 49 -21.76 6.15 -5.57
N ASP A 50 -20.53 5.67 -5.41
CA ASP A 50 -20.27 4.30 -4.91
C ASP A 50 -20.72 4.16 -3.45
N LEU A 51 -20.49 5.19 -2.62
CA LEU A 51 -20.84 5.21 -1.20
C LEU A 51 -21.17 6.62 -0.72
N ILE A 52 -22.21 6.75 0.10
CA ILE A 52 -22.47 7.93 0.93
C ILE A 52 -22.49 7.49 2.40
N VAL A 53 -21.86 8.28 3.25
CA VAL A 53 -21.92 8.08 4.71
C VAL A 53 -22.38 9.36 5.40
N ARG A 54 -23.19 9.23 6.45
CA ARG A 54 -23.78 10.38 7.18
C ARG A 54 -23.64 10.23 8.69
N ARG A 55 -23.39 11.32 9.40
CA ARG A 55 -23.36 11.38 10.86
C ARG A 55 -23.65 12.79 11.34
N GLY A 56 -24.85 13.00 11.89
CA GLY A 56 -25.32 14.35 12.24
C GLY A 56 -25.36 15.25 11.01
N GLU A 57 -24.72 16.41 11.10
CA GLU A 57 -24.61 17.38 9.99
C GLU A 57 -23.49 17.04 8.99
N GLU A 58 -22.68 16.00 9.26
CA GLU A 58 -21.58 15.59 8.38
C GLU A 58 -22.04 14.52 7.39
N SER A 59 -21.75 14.73 6.12
CA SER A 59 -21.99 13.78 5.04
C SER A 59 -20.75 13.66 4.15
N VAL A 60 -20.42 12.45 3.72
CA VAL A 60 -19.27 12.19 2.86
C VAL A 60 -19.74 11.39 1.65
N VAL A 61 -19.40 11.87 0.45
CA VAL A 61 -19.56 11.12 -0.80
C VAL A 61 -18.22 10.51 -1.17
N ILE A 62 -18.20 9.20 -1.41
CA ILE A 62 -16.97 8.43 -1.60
C ILE A 62 -17.01 7.71 -2.95
N GLU A 63 -15.94 7.86 -3.73
CA GLU A 63 -15.71 7.16 -4.98
C GLU A 63 -14.45 6.32 -4.87
N VAL A 64 -14.54 5.04 -5.25
CA VAL A 64 -13.39 4.12 -5.25
C VAL A 64 -13.08 3.74 -6.68
N LYS A 65 -11.89 4.10 -7.17
CA LYS A 65 -11.47 3.77 -8.54
C LYS A 65 -10.06 3.23 -8.55
N SER A 66 -9.80 2.32 -9.46
CA SER A 66 -8.46 1.85 -9.75
C SER A 66 -7.79 2.71 -10.82
N ARG A 67 -6.45 2.66 -10.88
CA ARG A 67 -5.73 3.30 -11.99
C ARG A 67 -6.16 2.75 -13.37
N ALA A 68 -6.56 1.48 -13.44
CA ALA A 68 -7.00 0.83 -14.67
C ALA A 68 -8.43 1.22 -15.09
N SER A 69 -9.28 1.65 -14.14
CA SER A 69 -10.64 2.12 -14.42
C SER A 69 -10.71 3.60 -14.77
N LEU A 70 -9.64 4.37 -14.51
CA LEU A 70 -9.59 5.79 -14.83
C LEU A 70 -9.43 6.03 -16.33
N ASN A 71 -10.33 6.82 -16.88
CA ASN A 71 -10.32 7.32 -18.25
C ASN A 71 -10.86 8.76 -18.26
N SER A 72 -10.77 9.44 -19.41
CA SER A 72 -11.18 10.85 -19.53
C SER A 72 -12.64 11.09 -19.13
N TYR A 73 -13.52 10.10 -19.29
CA TYR A 73 -14.93 10.20 -18.89
C TYR A 73 -15.09 10.11 -17.38
N SER A 74 -14.43 9.15 -16.73
CA SER A 74 -14.45 9.04 -15.26
C SER A 74 -13.80 10.26 -14.60
N ASP A 75 -12.74 10.82 -15.18
CA ASP A 75 -12.07 12.01 -14.64
C ASP A 75 -13.02 13.21 -14.63
N GLN A 76 -13.75 13.43 -15.73
CA GLN A 76 -14.72 14.52 -15.81
C GLN A 76 -15.91 14.30 -14.87
N TYR A 77 -16.39 13.06 -14.74
CA TYR A 77 -17.44 12.72 -13.76
C TYR A 77 -16.98 13.03 -12.32
N LEU A 78 -15.78 12.58 -11.92
CA LEU A 78 -15.23 12.80 -10.59
C LEU A 78 -15.05 14.29 -10.28
N GLN A 79 -14.56 15.07 -11.25
CA GLN A 79 -14.44 16.53 -11.11
C GLN A 79 -15.79 17.21 -10.93
N ASN A 80 -16.79 16.86 -11.73
CA ASN A 80 -18.14 17.42 -11.63
C ASN A 80 -18.79 17.06 -10.28
N LEU A 81 -18.63 15.81 -9.84
CA LEU A 81 -19.14 15.35 -8.55
C LEU A 81 -18.48 16.09 -7.39
N ALA A 82 -17.15 16.22 -7.38
CA ALA A 82 -16.43 16.96 -6.36
C ALA A 82 -16.92 18.41 -6.27
N GLN A 83 -17.02 19.10 -7.41
CA GLN A 83 -17.52 20.49 -7.48
C GLN A 83 -18.98 20.63 -7.03
N ALA A 84 -19.82 19.62 -7.30
CA ALA A 84 -21.19 19.63 -6.81
C ALA A 84 -21.22 19.51 -5.29
N VAL A 85 -20.46 18.55 -4.72
CA VAL A 85 -20.41 18.29 -3.28
C VAL A 85 -19.83 19.47 -2.48
N GLU A 86 -18.74 20.09 -2.95
CA GLU A 86 -18.08 21.21 -2.26
C GLU A 86 -18.98 22.45 -2.06
N LYS A 87 -20.03 22.60 -2.87
CA LYS A 87 -20.97 23.73 -2.78
C LYS A 87 -21.98 23.58 -1.63
N HIS A 88 -22.01 22.44 -0.95
CA HIS A 88 -22.98 22.13 0.09
C HIS A 88 -22.32 22.02 1.48
N PRO A 89 -22.63 22.92 2.41
CA PRO A 89 -22.12 22.85 3.78
C PRO A 89 -22.46 21.51 4.45
N GLY A 90 -21.53 20.97 5.24
CA GLY A 90 -21.67 19.66 5.87
C GLY A 90 -21.32 18.49 4.95
N TRP A 91 -21.11 18.72 3.65
CA TRP A 91 -20.73 17.68 2.69
C TRP A 91 -19.26 17.78 2.29
N ARG A 92 -18.62 16.63 2.11
CA ARG A 92 -17.28 16.54 1.50
C ARG A 92 -17.17 15.36 0.55
N PHE A 93 -16.27 15.48 -0.41
CA PHE A 93 -15.98 14.43 -1.39
C PHE A 93 -14.65 13.74 -1.03
N GLU A 94 -14.64 12.42 -1.00
CA GLU A 94 -13.44 11.61 -0.80
C GLU A 94 -13.23 10.66 -2.00
N PHE A 95 -12.09 10.83 -2.67
CA PHE A 95 -11.69 9.94 -3.76
C PHE A 95 -10.61 8.97 -3.27
N VAL A 96 -10.88 7.67 -3.39
CA VAL A 96 -9.97 6.61 -2.99
C VAL A 96 -9.45 5.88 -4.23
N MET A 97 -8.18 6.13 -4.55
CA MET A 97 -7.49 5.41 -5.61
C MET A 97 -6.94 4.08 -5.09
N ILE A 98 -7.37 2.97 -5.70
CA ILE A 98 -6.75 1.66 -5.51
C ILE A 98 -5.72 1.39 -6.60
N ASN A 99 -4.61 0.79 -6.20
CA ASN A 99 -3.64 0.25 -7.14
C ASN A 99 -3.66 -1.28 -6.97
N PRO A 100 -4.01 -2.05 -8.01
CA PRO A 100 -4.00 -3.52 -7.93
C PRO A 100 -2.64 -4.11 -7.51
N GLU A 101 -1.55 -3.38 -7.78
CA GLU A 101 -0.19 -3.70 -7.36
C GLU A 101 0.04 -3.48 -5.85
N ASP A 102 -0.79 -2.68 -5.15
CA ASP A 102 -0.64 -2.38 -3.72
C ASP A 102 -1.33 -3.44 -2.83
N ILE A 103 -2.21 -4.30 -3.39
CA ILE A 103 -3.08 -5.24 -2.64
C ILE A 103 -2.52 -6.68 -2.67
N THR A 104 -1.28 -6.88 -3.13
CA THR A 104 -0.70 -8.21 -3.39
C THR A 104 -0.23 -8.98 -2.13
N TYR A 105 -0.97 -8.93 -1.02
CA TYR A 105 -0.78 -9.91 0.06
C TYR A 105 -1.89 -10.96 -0.02
N SER A 106 -1.48 -12.13 -0.51
CA SER A 106 -2.35 -13.26 -0.80
C SER A 106 -2.97 -13.82 0.48
N PRO A 107 -4.27 -14.21 0.48
CA PRO A 107 -4.92 -14.91 1.60
C PRO A 107 -4.33 -16.31 1.90
N LYS A 108 -3.23 -16.70 1.23
CA LYS A 108 -2.49 -17.95 1.46
C LYS A 108 -1.19 -17.78 2.27
N SER A 109 -0.87 -16.59 2.77
CA SER A 109 0.32 -16.39 3.62
C SER A 109 -0.01 -16.69 5.09
N GLU A 110 0.73 -17.60 5.72
CA GLU A 110 0.57 -17.97 7.15
C GLU A 110 1.10 -16.92 8.14
N GLY A 111 1.63 -15.80 7.65
CA GLY A 111 2.17 -14.69 8.44
C GLY A 111 3.38 -14.05 7.77
N SER A 112 3.90 -12.96 8.35
CA SER A 112 5.20 -12.40 7.95
C SER A 112 6.32 -13.20 8.60
N LEU A 113 7.47 -13.31 7.92
CA LEU A 113 8.68 -13.90 8.48
C LEU A 113 9.05 -13.21 9.79
N GLN A 114 9.47 -14.01 10.78
CA GLN A 114 9.95 -13.50 12.05
C GLN A 114 11.45 -13.22 11.96
N LYS A 115 11.98 -12.45 12.91
CA LYS A 115 13.38 -12.04 12.93
C LYS A 115 14.37 -13.19 12.68
N HIS A 116 14.24 -14.29 13.42
CA HIS A 116 15.14 -15.43 13.30
C HIS A 116 15.10 -16.09 11.90
N ASP A 117 13.92 -16.13 11.27
CA ASP A 117 13.77 -16.61 9.90
C ASP A 117 14.54 -15.71 8.93
N ILE A 118 14.38 -14.40 9.08
CA ILE A 118 15.05 -13.41 8.22
C ILE A 118 16.57 -13.52 8.36
N GLU A 119 17.09 -13.59 9.58
CA GLU A 119 18.54 -13.75 9.84
C GLU A 119 19.12 -15.00 9.18
N SER A 120 18.40 -16.12 9.27
CA SER A 120 18.82 -17.38 8.62
C SER A 120 18.80 -17.29 7.10
N GLN A 121 17.77 -16.64 6.53
CA GLN A 121 17.59 -16.49 5.09
C GLN A 121 18.59 -15.50 4.48
N LEU A 122 19.05 -14.49 5.22
CA LEU A 122 20.12 -13.58 4.78
C LEU A 122 21.43 -14.33 4.50
N GLN A 123 21.73 -15.43 5.21
CA GLN A 123 22.90 -16.25 4.88
C GLN A 123 22.76 -16.94 3.52
N VAL A 124 21.54 -17.32 3.14
CA VAL A 124 21.26 -17.87 1.80
C VAL A 124 21.44 -16.80 0.73
N VAL A 125 20.96 -15.58 0.99
CA VAL A 125 21.17 -14.44 0.07
C VAL A 125 22.66 -14.20 -0.17
N LYS A 126 23.50 -14.18 0.88
CA LYS A 126 24.96 -14.03 0.76
C LYS A 126 25.58 -15.06 -0.19
N GLN A 127 25.13 -16.31 -0.13
CA GLN A 127 25.59 -17.37 -1.04
C GLN A 127 25.15 -17.09 -2.48
N LEU A 128 23.88 -16.72 -2.68
CA LEU A 128 23.31 -16.43 -4.00
C LEU A 128 23.96 -15.23 -4.68
N THR A 129 24.43 -14.22 -3.93
CA THR A 129 25.06 -13.01 -4.49
C THR A 129 26.26 -13.34 -5.40
N THR A 130 26.94 -14.45 -5.14
CA THR A 130 28.08 -14.90 -5.95
C THR A 130 27.71 -15.69 -7.20
N GLN A 131 26.51 -16.26 -7.27
CA GLN A 131 26.08 -17.20 -8.32
C GLN A 131 24.98 -16.63 -9.22
N HIS A 132 23.98 -16.00 -8.61
CA HIS A 132 22.77 -15.53 -9.26
C HIS A 132 22.35 -14.19 -8.66
N LEU A 133 22.97 -13.11 -9.15
CA LEU A 133 22.82 -11.77 -8.59
C LEU A 133 21.38 -11.26 -8.59
N ASP A 134 20.65 -11.44 -9.69
CA ASP A 134 19.24 -11.04 -9.81
C ASP A 134 18.33 -11.79 -8.82
N SER A 135 18.61 -13.09 -8.60
CA SER A 135 17.89 -13.92 -7.62
C SER A 135 18.23 -13.51 -6.19
N ALA A 136 19.49 -13.22 -5.90
CA ALA A 136 19.93 -12.69 -4.62
C ALA A 136 19.24 -11.35 -4.32
N MET A 137 19.16 -10.45 -5.31
CA MET A 137 18.50 -9.16 -5.18
C MET A 137 17.00 -9.30 -4.86
N LEU A 138 16.27 -10.14 -5.61
CA LEU A 138 14.84 -10.36 -5.34
C LEU A 138 14.60 -11.01 -3.98
N TYR A 139 15.45 -11.96 -3.58
CA TYR A 139 15.31 -12.60 -2.28
C TYR A 139 15.69 -11.66 -1.14
N CYS A 140 16.77 -10.88 -1.28
CA CYS A 140 17.12 -9.85 -0.32
C CYS A 140 15.99 -8.84 -0.15
N TRP A 141 15.35 -8.44 -1.25
CA TRP A 141 14.23 -7.50 -1.21
C TRP A 141 13.02 -8.04 -0.43
N SER A 142 12.66 -9.32 -0.58
CA SER A 142 11.55 -9.88 0.21
C SER A 142 11.85 -9.91 1.71
N LEU A 143 13.12 -10.10 2.08
CA LEU A 143 13.60 -10.02 3.47
C LEU A 143 13.60 -8.59 4.01
N VAL A 144 13.99 -7.61 3.19
CA VAL A 144 13.86 -6.18 3.50
C VAL A 144 12.39 -5.85 3.80
N GLU A 145 11.46 -6.21 2.91
CA GLU A 145 10.02 -5.95 3.12
C GLU A 145 9.51 -6.58 4.42
N ALA A 146 9.91 -7.82 4.72
CA ALA A 146 9.55 -8.48 5.98
C ALA A 146 10.09 -7.72 7.19
N THR A 147 11.33 -7.24 7.11
CA THR A 147 11.97 -6.46 8.16
C THR A 147 11.26 -5.12 8.37
N LEU A 148 10.92 -4.39 7.30
CA LEU A 148 10.19 -3.13 7.39
C LEU A 148 8.79 -3.30 8.01
N ARG A 149 8.12 -4.44 7.76
CA ARG A 149 6.85 -4.77 8.44
C ARG A 149 7.05 -4.96 9.95
N LEU A 150 8.11 -5.66 10.37
CA LEU A 150 8.44 -5.81 11.80
C LEU A 150 8.76 -4.47 12.48
N ILE A 151 9.53 -3.60 11.83
CA ILE A 151 9.82 -2.24 12.34
C ILE A 151 8.52 -1.46 12.51
N THR A 152 7.66 -1.48 11.50
CA THR A 152 6.38 -0.77 11.55
C THR A 152 5.51 -1.25 12.72
N GLU A 153 5.42 -2.57 12.92
CA GLU A 153 4.67 -3.16 14.03
C GLU A 153 5.24 -2.71 15.39
N LYS A 154 6.56 -2.72 15.54
CA LYS A 154 7.26 -2.24 16.74
C LYS A 154 6.99 -0.76 17.03
N GLU A 155 7.07 0.09 16.00
CA GLU A 155 6.82 1.52 16.10
C GLU A 155 5.31 1.87 16.20
N LYS A 156 4.43 0.86 16.17
CA LYS A 156 2.97 1.00 16.24
C LYS A 156 2.40 1.98 15.20
N LEU A 157 3.03 2.05 14.03
CA LEU A 157 2.57 2.96 12.98
C LEU A 157 1.28 2.42 12.36
N SER A 158 0.25 3.27 12.30
CA SER A 158 -1.01 2.95 11.64
C SER A 158 -0.82 2.97 10.13
N LEU A 159 -0.50 1.83 9.54
CA LEU A 159 -0.38 1.71 8.09
C LEU A 159 -1.74 1.66 7.40
N GLN A 160 -1.92 2.52 6.40
CA GLN A 160 -3.09 2.47 5.52
C GLN A 160 -2.91 1.43 4.40
N ARG A 161 -1.65 1.10 4.06
CA ARG A 161 -1.25 0.19 2.99
C ARG A 161 0.04 -0.54 3.37
N LEU A 162 0.23 -1.74 2.82
CA LEU A 162 1.45 -2.54 2.99
C LEU A 162 2.32 -2.54 1.73
N ASP A 163 2.07 -1.61 0.80
CA ASP A 163 2.88 -1.53 -0.40
C ASP A 163 4.33 -1.10 -0.04
N PRO A 164 5.35 -1.74 -0.61
CA PRO A 164 6.73 -1.54 -0.17
C PRO A 164 7.21 -0.09 -0.32
N LEU A 165 6.74 0.62 -1.35
CA LEU A 165 7.11 2.01 -1.59
C LEU A 165 6.53 2.95 -0.52
N TYR A 166 5.28 2.74 -0.13
CA TYR A 166 4.63 3.46 0.95
C TYR A 166 5.29 3.18 2.29
N LEU A 167 5.60 1.92 2.59
CA LEU A 167 6.33 1.55 3.82
C LEU A 167 7.63 2.34 3.96
N VAL A 168 8.47 2.32 2.92
CA VAL A 168 9.76 3.04 2.91
C VAL A 168 9.57 4.55 3.10
N LYS A 169 8.59 5.16 2.41
CA LYS A 169 8.30 6.60 2.55
C LYS A 169 7.75 6.98 3.92
N GLN A 170 6.87 6.15 4.47
CA GLN A 170 6.28 6.38 5.78
C GLN A 170 7.35 6.33 6.85
N LEU A 171 8.18 5.26 6.87
CA LEU A 171 9.26 5.12 7.84
C LEU A 171 10.27 6.28 7.77
N ALA A 172 10.54 6.82 6.58
CA ALA A 172 11.41 7.99 6.43
C ALA A 172 10.74 9.28 6.96
N THR A 173 9.44 9.43 6.73
CA THR A 173 8.67 10.61 7.17
C THR A 173 8.54 10.65 8.69
N GLU A 174 8.36 9.48 9.32
CA GLU A 174 8.32 9.31 10.78
C GLU A 174 9.74 9.34 11.41
N GLY A 175 10.80 9.47 10.61
CA GLY A 175 12.18 9.55 11.10
C GLY A 175 12.76 8.23 11.61
N VAL A 176 12.09 7.10 11.36
CA VAL A 176 12.53 5.75 11.76
C VAL A 176 13.73 5.29 10.94
N ILE A 177 13.79 5.69 9.67
CA ILE A 177 14.96 5.46 8.81
C ILE A 177 15.58 6.80 8.38
N SER A 178 16.90 6.82 8.28
CA SER A 178 17.68 7.97 7.85
C SER A 178 17.55 8.24 6.35
N GLN A 179 17.98 9.43 5.92
CA GLN A 179 17.96 9.81 4.51
C GLN A 179 18.85 8.90 3.63
N SER A 180 19.99 8.42 4.14
CA SER A 180 20.85 7.47 3.41
C SER A 180 20.17 6.12 3.23
N GLU A 181 19.53 5.61 4.27
CA GLU A 181 18.79 4.34 4.25
C GLU A 181 17.59 4.42 3.30
N TYR A 182 16.84 5.52 3.35
CA TYR A 182 15.76 5.79 2.41
C TYR A 182 16.25 5.76 0.96
N ARG A 183 17.37 6.43 0.64
CA ARG A 183 17.93 6.42 -0.73
C ARG A 183 18.28 5.00 -1.18
N LEU A 184 18.98 4.24 -0.34
CA LEU A 184 19.36 2.86 -0.64
C LEU A 184 18.13 1.96 -0.93
N LEU A 185 17.08 2.08 -0.10
CA LEU A 185 15.83 1.32 -0.28
C LEU A 185 15.07 1.76 -1.54
N MET A 186 15.07 3.04 -1.88
CA MET A 186 14.47 3.54 -3.11
C MET A 186 15.21 3.03 -4.36
N ASP A 187 16.54 2.99 -4.32
CA ASP A 187 17.35 2.41 -5.39
C ASP A 187 17.06 0.90 -5.53
N ALA A 188 16.86 0.19 -4.41
CA ALA A 188 16.50 -1.22 -4.41
C ALA A 188 15.15 -1.51 -5.10
N ILE A 189 14.13 -0.67 -4.84
CA ILE A 189 12.84 -0.73 -5.54
C ILE A 189 13.02 -0.60 -7.05
N SER A 190 13.92 0.28 -7.49
CA SER A 190 14.20 0.52 -8.90
C SER A 190 14.80 -0.71 -9.60
N PHE A 191 15.56 -1.55 -8.88
CA PHE A 191 16.08 -2.82 -9.40
C PHE A 191 15.07 -3.97 -9.32
N ARG A 192 14.28 -4.05 -8.23
CA ARG A 192 13.31 -5.14 -8.04
C ARG A 192 12.30 -5.23 -9.17
N ASN A 193 11.75 -4.09 -9.60
CA ASN A 193 10.71 -4.05 -10.62
C ASN A 193 11.15 -4.65 -11.97
N PRO A 194 12.24 -4.17 -12.60
CA PRO A 194 12.70 -4.74 -13.86
C PRO A 194 13.07 -6.23 -13.72
N ILE A 195 13.74 -6.64 -12.63
CA ILE A 195 14.13 -8.04 -12.43
C ILE A 195 12.89 -8.95 -12.32
N ALA A 196 11.89 -8.55 -11.52
CA ALA A 196 10.65 -9.31 -11.35
C ALA A 196 9.86 -9.45 -12.67
N HIS A 197 9.97 -8.47 -13.56
CA HIS A 197 9.36 -8.50 -14.89
C HIS A 197 10.25 -9.11 -15.98
N GLY A 198 11.43 -9.63 -15.64
CA GLY A 198 12.35 -10.31 -16.56
C GLY A 198 13.19 -9.38 -17.45
N PHE A 199 13.31 -8.10 -17.09
CA PHE A 199 14.21 -7.17 -17.75
C PHE A 199 15.63 -7.27 -17.16
N LYS A 200 16.64 -6.99 -18.00
CA LYS A 200 18.05 -6.97 -17.57
C LYS A 200 18.36 -5.71 -16.75
N THR A 201 19.05 -5.89 -15.63
CA THR A 201 19.56 -4.80 -14.78
C THR A 201 21.08 -4.70 -14.86
N THR A 202 21.60 -3.97 -15.86
CA THR A 202 23.04 -3.88 -16.14
C THR A 202 23.86 -3.09 -15.12
N GLN A 203 23.21 -2.38 -14.21
CA GLN A 203 23.84 -1.57 -13.16
C GLN A 203 23.81 -2.22 -11.78
N LEU A 204 23.13 -3.36 -11.62
CA LEU A 204 23.10 -4.08 -10.35
C LEU A 204 24.48 -4.67 -10.07
N THR A 205 25.01 -4.45 -8.87
CA THR A 205 26.31 -4.96 -8.44
C THR A 205 26.19 -5.85 -7.21
N GLN A 206 27.18 -6.72 -6.98
CA GLN A 206 27.26 -7.53 -5.75
C GLN A 206 27.33 -6.64 -4.51
N ASN A 207 28.11 -5.57 -4.57
CA ASN A 207 28.27 -4.61 -3.46
C ASN A 207 26.92 -4.01 -3.07
N PHE A 208 26.08 -3.65 -4.04
CA PHE A 208 24.74 -3.12 -3.75
C PHE A 208 23.87 -4.12 -2.99
N VAL A 209 23.90 -5.41 -3.36
CA VAL A 209 23.18 -6.45 -2.62
C VAL A 209 23.76 -6.65 -1.21
N TYR A 210 25.08 -6.55 -1.04
CA TYR A 210 25.69 -6.58 0.29
C TYR A 210 25.30 -5.38 1.15
N GLU A 211 25.25 -4.17 0.60
CA GLU A 211 24.74 -2.99 1.31
C GLU A 211 23.28 -3.20 1.78
N LEU A 212 22.45 -3.84 0.96
CA LEU A 212 21.08 -4.21 1.34
C LEU A 212 21.02 -5.29 2.43
N ILE A 213 21.95 -6.24 2.42
CA ILE A 213 22.06 -7.22 3.50
C ILE A 213 22.46 -6.50 4.80
N GLU A 214 23.47 -5.64 4.76
CA GLU A 214 23.99 -4.92 5.93
C GLU A 214 22.95 -4.01 6.58
N ILE A 215 22.19 -3.24 5.78
CA ILE A 215 21.10 -2.41 6.31
C ILE A 215 19.98 -3.28 6.93
N THR A 216 19.69 -4.44 6.34
CA THR A 216 18.68 -5.36 6.89
C THR A 216 19.15 -5.94 8.23
N GLU A 217 20.42 -6.39 8.31
CA GLU A 217 21.02 -6.85 9.56
C GLU A 217 21.04 -5.76 10.63
N LYS A 218 21.34 -4.51 10.25
CA LYS A 218 21.27 -3.35 11.15
C LYS A 218 19.87 -3.17 11.70
N PHE A 219 18.84 -3.12 10.84
CA PHE A 219 17.46 -2.97 11.28
C PHE A 219 17.02 -4.10 12.23
N LEU A 220 17.37 -5.34 11.93
CA LEU A 220 17.08 -6.47 12.80
C LEU A 220 17.77 -6.34 14.17
N LYS A 221 18.99 -5.79 14.23
CA LYS A 221 19.68 -5.51 15.49
C LYS A 221 18.99 -4.40 16.29
N ASP A 222 18.57 -3.33 15.63
CA ASP A 222 17.87 -2.21 16.26
C ASP A 222 16.50 -2.64 16.84
N LEU A 223 15.89 -3.69 16.27
CA LEU A 223 14.71 -4.32 16.87
C LEU A 223 14.99 -4.86 18.29
N ASN A 224 16.16 -5.47 18.57
CA ASN A 224 16.48 -6.02 19.90
C ASN A 224 16.79 -4.96 20.96
N THR A 225 17.54 -3.92 20.58
CA THR A 225 18.11 -2.97 21.56
C THR A 225 17.04 -2.20 22.35
N SER A 226 15.83 -2.06 21.81
CA SER A 226 14.73 -1.38 22.50
C SER A 226 13.88 -2.31 23.38
N ASP A 227 13.86 -3.62 23.11
CA ASP A 227 13.16 -4.59 23.95
C ASP A 227 13.89 -4.81 25.29
N GLU A 228 15.23 -4.66 25.29
CA GLU A 228 16.05 -4.71 26.50
C GLU A 228 15.97 -3.42 27.35
N LEU A 229 15.56 -2.28 26.78
CA LEU A 229 15.38 -1.02 27.51
C LEU A 229 14.00 -0.87 28.17
N MET A 230 13.07 -1.79 27.88
CA MET A 230 11.72 -1.81 28.44
C MET A 230 11.51 -2.93 29.49
N ASN A 231 12.55 -3.73 29.79
CA ASN A 231 12.54 -4.75 30.85
C ASN A 231 13.46 -4.37 32.02
#